data_AF-A0A914XKU0-F1
#
_entry.id   AF-A0A914XKU0-F1
#
_cell.length_a   1.000
_cell.length_b   1.000
_cell.length_c   1.000
_cell.angle_alpha   90.00
_cell.angle_beta   90.00
_cell.angle_gamma   90.00
#
_symmetry.space_group_name_H-M   'P 1'
#
loop_
_entity.id
_entity.type
_entity.pdbx_description
1 polymer ?
#
loop_
_entity_poly.entity_id
_entity_poly.type
_entity_poly.pdbx_seq_one_letter_code
_entity_poly.pdbx_strand_id
1 'polypeptide(L)' 'MSHFTEADLKKIYDANDVDGNGLFDLAETKKAYAQLGAHAKHIDNFEAEFNKRAKDGHISFDDFKHFAVLQ' A
#
# COMPACT_ATOMS: atom_id res chain seq x y z
N MET A 1 15.70 -7.87 15.94
CA MET A 1 14.40 -7.30 15.57
C MET A 1 14.31 -7.34 14.06
N SER A 2 13.30 -8.00 13.50
CA SER A 2 13.11 -8.07 12.04
C SER A 2 12.76 -6.67 11.53
N HIS A 3 13.56 -6.15 10.61
CA HIS A 3 13.37 -4.83 10.04
C HIS A 3 12.44 -4.96 8.82
N PHE A 4 11.37 -4.16 8.77
CA PHE A 4 10.46 -4.17 7.62
C PHE A 4 11.00 -3.21 6.55
N THR A 5 11.44 -3.78 5.44
CA THR A 5 12.16 -3.04 4.39
C THR A 5 11.25 -2.66 3.21
N GLU A 6 11.72 -1.74 2.36
CA GLU A 6 11.06 -1.45 1.09
C GLU A 6 10.92 -2.69 0.19
N ALA A 7 11.88 -3.63 0.25
CA ALA A 7 11.81 -4.88 -0.49
C ALA A 7 10.68 -5.80 0.02
N ASP A 8 10.41 -5.80 1.33
CA ASP A 8 9.29 -6.57 1.89
C ASP A 8 7.95 -5.92 1.57
N LEU A 9 7.89 -4.59 1.60
CA LEU A 9 6.74 -3.84 1.11
C LEU A 9 6.47 -4.11 -0.37
N LYS A 10 7.52 -4.17 -1.21
CA LYS A 10 7.40 -4.46 -2.64
C LYS A 10 6.84 -5.85 -2.91
N LYS A 11 7.21 -6.86 -2.10
CA LYS A 11 6.63 -8.21 -2.20
C LYS A 11 5.12 -8.19 -1.90
N ILE A 12 4.69 -7.43 -0.89
CA ILE A 12 3.26 -7.28 -0.58
C ILE A 12 2.56 -6.53 -1.71
N TYR A 13 3.21 -5.52 -2.28
CA TYR A 13 2.67 -4.79 -3.42
C TYR A 13 2.44 -5.74 -4.60
N ASP A 14 3.48 -6.45 -5.03
CA ASP A 14 3.44 -7.33 -6.20
C ASP A 14 2.50 -8.52 -6.02
N ALA A 15 2.29 -8.99 -4.78
CA ALA A 15 1.36 -10.07 -4.49
C ALA A 15 -0.12 -9.64 -4.50
N ASN A 16 -0.40 -8.33 -4.47
CA ASN A 16 -1.77 -7.80 -4.43
C ASN A 16 -2.15 -6.96 -5.65
N ASP A 17 -1.23 -6.75 -6.60
CA ASP A 17 -1.52 -6.25 -7.95
C ASP A 17 -2.17 -7.40 -8.74
N VAL A 18 -3.49 -7.53 -8.64
CA VAL A 18 -4.22 -8.70 -9.12
C VAL A 18 -4.44 -8.62 -10.62
N ASP A 19 -4.68 -7.41 -11.13
CA ASP A 19 -4.86 -7.19 -12.56
C ASP A 19 -3.53 -7.05 -13.32
N GLY A 20 -2.41 -6.87 -12.60
CA GLY A 20 -1.05 -6.82 -13.16
C GLY A 20 -0.76 -5.52 -13.88
N ASN A 21 -1.50 -4.45 -13.57
CA ASN A 21 -1.34 -3.15 -14.21
C ASN A 21 -0.14 -2.34 -13.65
N GLY A 22 0.47 -2.81 -12.55
CA GLY A 22 1.61 -2.16 -11.89
C GLY A 22 1.24 -0.99 -10.98
N LEU A 23 -0.05 -0.76 -10.77
CA LEU A 23 -0.69 0.23 -9.92
C LEU A 23 -1.69 -0.48 -8.99
N PHE A 24 -2.10 0.18 -7.91
CA PHE A 24 -3.17 -0.34 -7.07
C PHE A 24 -4.42 0.49 -7.19
N ASP A 25 -5.55 -0.16 -7.42
CA ASP A 25 -6.84 0.42 -7.15
C ASP A 25 -7.14 0.48 -5.63
N LEU A 26 -8.33 0.99 -5.26
CA LEU A 26 -8.74 1.09 -3.86
C LEU A 26 -8.83 -0.28 -3.16
N ALA A 27 -9.31 -1.31 -3.86
CA ALA A 27 -9.51 -2.65 -3.31
C ALA A 27 -8.16 -3.36 -3.08
N GLU A 28 -7.26 -3.28 -4.05
CA GLU A 28 -5.90 -3.80 -3.99
C GLU A 28 -5.10 -3.11 -2.89
N THR A 29 -5.19 -1.77 -2.80
CA THR A 29 -4.54 -1.01 -1.72
C THR A 29 -5.07 -1.43 -0.36
N LYS A 30 -6.39 -1.59 -0.21
CA LYS A 30 -7.00 -1.97 1.09
C LYS A 30 -6.58 -3.37 1.51
N LYS A 31 -6.50 -4.31 0.57
CA LYS A 31 -6.03 -5.69 0.82
C LYS A 31 -4.55 -5.72 1.22
N ALA A 32 -3.71 -4.99 0.49
CA ALA A 32 -2.29 -4.89 0.80
C ALA A 32 -2.04 -4.19 2.14
N TYR A 33 -2.78 -3.11 2.43
CA TYR A 33 -2.71 -2.40 3.71
C TYR A 33 -3.07 -3.29 4.90
N ALA A 34 -4.09 -4.15 4.77
CA ALA A 34 -4.41 -5.12 5.81
C ALA A 34 -3.29 -6.15 6.06
N GLN A 35 -2.53 -6.53 5.01
CA GLN A 35 -1.40 -7.47 5.12
C GLN A 35 -0.17 -6.85 5.79
N LEU A 36 -0.03 -5.52 5.78
CA LEU A 36 1.04 -4.84 6.52
C LEU A 36 0.92 -5.07 8.04
N GLY A 37 -0.29 -5.26 8.56
CA GLY A 37 -0.53 -5.52 9.98
C GLY A 37 0.11 -4.46 10.88
N ALA A 38 1.06 -4.87 11.71
CA ALA A 38 1.78 -3.96 12.62
C ALA A 38 2.69 -2.94 11.90
N HIS A 39 3.00 -3.15 10.62
CA HIS A 39 3.77 -2.23 9.79
C HIS A 39 2.87 -1.23 9.04
N ALA A 40 1.55 -1.31 9.19
CA ALA A 40 0.62 -0.33 8.64
C ALA A 40 0.67 0.95 9.49
N LYS A 41 0.68 2.13 8.85
CA LYS A 41 0.42 3.38 9.57
C LYS A 41 -1.03 3.40 10.03
N HIS A 42 -1.29 3.97 11.21
CA HIS A 42 -2.65 4.21 11.62
C HIS A 42 -3.27 5.34 10.77
N ILE A 43 -4.36 5.03 10.07
CA ILE A 43 -5.07 5.96 9.20
C ILE A 43 -6.56 5.93 9.57
N ASP A 44 -7.08 7.07 10.04
CA ASP A 44 -8.48 7.20 10.46
C ASP A 44 -9.45 7.13 9.27
N ASN A 45 -9.10 7.78 8.16
CA ASN A 45 -9.89 7.77 6.93
C ASN A 45 -9.04 7.29 5.74
N PHE A 46 -9.03 5.97 5.56
CA PHE A 46 -8.24 5.31 4.53
C PHE A 46 -8.59 5.77 3.12
N GLU A 47 -9.88 5.88 2.79
CA GLU A 47 -10.34 6.28 1.46
C GLU A 47 -9.95 7.72 1.15
N ALA A 48 -10.02 8.63 2.13
CA ALA A 48 -9.53 10.00 1.95
C ALA A 48 -8.01 10.04 1.72
N GLU A 49 -7.21 9.24 2.45
CA GLU A 49 -5.77 9.17 2.23
C GLU A 49 -5.39 8.55 0.89
N PHE A 50 -6.14 7.54 0.45
CA PHE A 50 -6.02 6.97 -0.89
C PHE A 50 -6.32 8.02 -1.96
N ASN A 51 -7.49 8.67 -1.90
CA ASN A 51 -7.93 9.65 -2.90
C ASN A 51 -7.01 10.86 -3.02
N LYS A 52 -6.28 11.23 -1.96
CA LYS A 52 -5.26 12.29 -2.02
C LYS A 52 -4.06 11.94 -2.90
N ARG A 53 -3.78 10.65 -3.09
CA ARG A 53 -2.61 10.13 -3.82
C ARG A 53 -3.02 9.49 -5.14
N ALA A 54 -4.24 8.99 -5.21
CA ALA A 54 -4.77 8.34 -6.39
C ALA A 54 -4.79 9.29 -7.58
N LYS A 55 -4.29 8.80 -8.71
CA LYS A 55 -4.45 9.40 -10.03
C LYS A 55 -5.30 8.45 -10.84
N ASP A 56 -6.43 8.95 -11.34
CA ASP A 56 -7.39 8.15 -12.11
C ASP A 56 -7.84 6.86 -11.38
N GLY A 57 -8.01 6.95 -10.05
CA GLY A 57 -8.45 5.82 -9.23
C GLY A 57 -7.35 4.81 -8.86
N HIS A 58 -6.09 5.10 -9.16
CA HIS A 58 -4.97 4.20 -8.90
C HIS A 58 -3.80 4.89 -8.19
N ILE A 59 -3.05 4.15 -7.38
CA ILE A 59 -1.82 4.62 -6.72
C ILE A 59 -0.60 3.81 -7.17
N SER A 60 0.56 4.45 -7.22
CA SER A 60 1.82 3.78 -7.51
C SER A 60 2.41 3.10 -6.27
N PHE A 61 3.46 2.29 -6.45
CA PHE A 61 4.24 1.76 -5.32
C PHE A 61 4.82 2.88 -4.43
N ASP A 62 5.24 4.00 -5.03
CA ASP A 62 5.74 5.15 -4.28
C ASP A 62 4.67 5.79 -3.39
N ASP A 63 3.44 5.86 -3.90
CA ASP A 63 2.30 6.32 -3.12
C ASP A 63 1.94 5.31 -2.01
N PHE A 64 2.03 4.00 -2.29
CA PHE A 64 1.75 2.95 -1.33
C PHE A 64 2.71 2.94 -0.13
N LYS A 65 3.98 3.34 -0.34
CA LYS A 65 4.95 3.54 0.76
C LYS A 65 4.44 4.48 1.86
N HIS A 66 3.53 5.40 1.53
CA HIS A 66 2.95 6.29 2.54
C HIS A 66 2.06 5.56 3.55
N PHE A 67 1.56 4.37 3.24
CA PHE A 67 0.70 3.56 4.10
C PHE A 67 1.47 2.63 5.05
N ALA A 68 2.79 2.49 4.87
CA ALA A 68 3.64 1.61 5.65
C ALA A 68 4.62 2.38 6.55
N VAL A 69 4.93 1.81 7.72
CA VAL A 69 6.04 2.23 8.58
C VAL A 69 7.26 1.43 8.16
N LEU A 70 8.11 2.05 7.35
CA LEU A 70 9.44 1.54 7.04
C LEU A 70 10.38 1.93 8.19
N GLN A 71 11.20 0.98 8.64
CA GLN A 71 12.22 1.25 9.66
C GLN A 71 13.58 1.41 8.99
#